data_AF-A0A388JSY5-F1
#
_entry.id   AF-A0A388JSY5-F1
#
_cell.length_a   1.000
_cell.length_b   1.000
_cell.length_c   1.000
_cell.angle_alpha   90.00
_cell.angle_beta   90.00
_cell.angle_gamma   90.00
#
_symmetry.space_group_name_H-M   'P 1'
#
loop_
_entity.id
_entity.type
_entity.pdbx_description
1 polymer ?
#
loop_
_entity_poly.entity_id
_entity_poly.type
_entity_poly.pdbx_seq_one_letter_code
_entity_poly.pdbx_strand_id
1 'polypeptide(L)'
;MPGVEGRPRTIEELVATNSYNPMIVSDLEEYVMMEQFEPEKVNITIMSRILTKALMAMPSMDFSLCMYLIPEKLQIEEPFFTFTELSHLLETANFREFWAMAMRSRDLLEVVPGFEQAIQEYAIHVLSITCKRVPRHILAEAVNIDGPSLDKFLAMQCQKCGWEVETISEGRQMVVLPDNEDNNPSLRKVQSDSISLREVARLFPVMS
;
A
#
# COMPACT_ATOMS: atom_id res chain seq x y z
N MET A 1 -11.22 -4.63 -40.96
CA MET A 1 -10.18 -5.31 -40.16
C MET A 1 -10.55 -5.12 -38.70
N PRO A 2 -11.29 -6.04 -38.07
CA PRO A 2 -11.59 -5.93 -36.64
C PRO A 2 -10.33 -6.34 -35.86
N GLY A 3 -9.78 -5.38 -35.12
CA GLY A 3 -8.54 -5.54 -34.37
C GLY A 3 -8.79 -6.14 -33.00
N VAL A 4 -8.22 -7.33 -32.79
CA VAL A 4 -7.70 -7.87 -31.54
C VAL A 4 -8.55 -7.60 -30.30
N GLU A 5 -9.64 -8.36 -30.16
CA GLU A 5 -10.18 -8.70 -28.85
C GLU A 5 -9.07 -9.42 -28.07
N GLY A 6 -8.60 -8.79 -27.00
CA GLY A 6 -7.54 -9.32 -26.15
C GLY A 6 -7.96 -10.65 -25.55
N ARG A 7 -7.18 -11.70 -25.83
CA ARG A 7 -7.28 -13.00 -25.14
C ARG A 7 -7.30 -12.74 -23.62
N PRO A 8 -8.18 -13.39 -22.84
CA PRO A 8 -8.08 -13.36 -21.39
C PRO A 8 -6.69 -13.85 -21.00
N ARG A 9 -5.89 -12.98 -20.38
CA ARG A 9 -4.54 -13.31 -19.93
C ARG A 9 -4.67 -14.35 -18.82
N THR A 10 -3.83 -15.38 -18.84
CA THR A 10 -3.81 -16.33 -17.73
C THR A 10 -3.30 -15.63 -16.47
N ILE A 11 -3.71 -16.10 -15.29
CA ILE A 11 -3.25 -15.56 -14.00
C ILE A 11 -1.71 -15.54 -13.93
N GLU A 12 -1.07 -16.56 -14.51
CA GLU A 12 0.39 -16.65 -14.65
C GLU A 12 0.99 -15.51 -15.48
N GLU A 13 0.33 -15.09 -16.57
CA GLU A 13 0.74 -13.95 -17.40
C GLU A 13 0.49 -12.61 -16.70
N LEU A 14 -0.61 -12.47 -15.96
CA LEU A 14 -0.92 -11.26 -15.20
C LEU A 14 0.09 -11.03 -14.08
N VAL A 15 0.42 -12.10 -13.37
CA VAL A 15 1.40 -12.11 -12.28
C VAL A 15 2.82 -11.80 -12.76
N ALA A 16 3.16 -12.16 -14.01
CA ALA A 16 4.48 -11.88 -14.60
C ALA A 16 4.71 -10.41 -14.97
N THR A 17 3.67 -9.58 -15.01
CA THR A 17 3.79 -8.15 -15.37
C THR A 17 4.03 -7.26 -14.16
N ASN A 18 4.81 -6.17 -14.29
CA ASN A 18 5.07 -5.22 -13.19
C ASN A 18 3.82 -4.39 -12.82
N SER A 19 2.98 -4.07 -13.80
CA SER A 19 1.78 -3.25 -13.56
C SER A 19 0.83 -3.89 -12.56
N TYR A 20 0.38 -3.10 -11.57
CA TYR A 20 -0.71 -3.50 -10.69
C TYR A 20 -1.96 -3.81 -11.52
N ASN A 21 -2.58 -4.96 -11.27
CA ASN A 21 -3.82 -5.36 -11.89
C ASN A 21 -4.98 -5.05 -10.92
N PRO A 22 -5.89 -4.12 -11.22
CA PRO A 22 -7.05 -3.86 -10.35
C PRO A 22 -8.02 -5.04 -10.24
N MET A 23 -7.87 -6.07 -11.10
CA MET A 23 -8.65 -7.32 -11.02
C MET A 23 -7.98 -8.40 -10.16
N ILE A 24 -6.94 -8.06 -9.41
CA ILE A 24 -6.15 -9.04 -8.65
C ILE A 24 -6.97 -9.89 -7.67
N VAL A 25 -7.96 -9.29 -7.02
CA VAL A 25 -8.85 -9.99 -6.09
C VAL A 25 -9.72 -10.98 -6.86
N SER A 26 -10.29 -10.56 -8.00
CA SER A 26 -11.08 -11.42 -8.87
C SER A 26 -10.25 -12.55 -9.48
N ASP A 27 -8.98 -12.30 -9.83
CA ASP A 27 -8.06 -13.33 -10.32
C ASP A 27 -7.81 -14.40 -9.23
N LEU A 28 -7.63 -13.98 -7.96
CA LEU A 28 -7.51 -14.93 -6.84
C LEU A 28 -8.82 -15.66 -6.53
N GLU A 29 -9.95 -14.98 -6.58
CA GLU A 29 -11.27 -15.61 -6.39
C GLU A 29 -11.50 -16.69 -7.44
N GLU A 30 -11.22 -16.40 -8.72
CA GLU A 30 -11.29 -17.38 -9.79
C GLU A 30 -10.32 -18.54 -9.57
N TYR A 31 -9.06 -18.24 -9.20
CA TYR A 31 -8.05 -19.26 -8.94
C TYR A 31 -8.45 -20.20 -7.78
N VAL A 32 -8.78 -19.62 -6.63
CA VAL A 32 -9.18 -20.37 -5.44
C VAL A 32 -10.44 -21.17 -5.71
N MET A 33 -11.42 -20.62 -6.43
CA MET A 33 -12.65 -21.32 -6.79
C MET A 33 -12.38 -22.51 -7.75
N MET A 34 -11.44 -22.40 -8.69
CA MET A 34 -11.03 -23.54 -9.51
C MET A 34 -10.36 -24.64 -8.67
N GLU A 35 -9.51 -24.26 -7.71
CA GLU A 35 -8.76 -25.20 -6.88
C GLU A 35 -9.59 -25.82 -5.73
N GLN A 36 -10.74 -25.23 -5.36
CA GLN A 36 -11.66 -25.82 -4.37
C GLN A 36 -12.21 -27.20 -4.80
N PHE A 37 -12.16 -27.53 -6.09
CA PHE A 37 -12.52 -28.85 -6.60
C PHE A 37 -11.41 -29.90 -6.40
N GLU A 38 -10.16 -29.48 -6.20
CA GLU A 38 -8.98 -30.35 -5.97
C GLU A 38 -8.01 -29.71 -4.96
N PRO A 39 -8.34 -29.69 -3.65
CA PRO A 39 -7.58 -28.96 -2.62
C PRO A 39 -6.12 -29.41 -2.46
N GLU A 40 -5.74 -30.58 -3.00
CA GLU A 40 -4.35 -31.06 -3.02
C GLU A 40 -3.47 -30.38 -4.10
N LYS A 41 -4.04 -29.56 -5.00
CA LYS A 41 -3.31 -28.91 -6.10
C LYS A 41 -3.08 -27.41 -5.92
N VAL A 42 -3.51 -26.86 -4.79
CA VAL A 42 -3.33 -25.46 -4.42
C VAL A 42 -1.89 -25.00 -4.65
N ASN A 43 -1.66 -24.17 -5.68
CA ASN A 43 -0.32 -23.75 -6.06
C ASN A 43 0.16 -22.58 -5.19
N ILE A 44 0.93 -22.93 -4.15
CA ILE A 44 1.54 -21.98 -3.21
C ILE A 44 2.32 -20.88 -3.94
N THR A 45 2.97 -21.19 -5.07
CA THR A 45 3.75 -20.22 -5.84
C THR A 45 2.87 -19.15 -6.46
N ILE A 46 1.71 -19.54 -7.02
CA ILE A 46 0.78 -18.60 -7.65
C ILE A 46 0.19 -17.69 -6.57
N MET A 47 -0.33 -18.26 -5.47
CA MET A 47 -0.89 -17.44 -4.40
C MET A 47 0.13 -16.51 -3.77
N SER A 48 1.38 -16.96 -3.55
CA SER A 48 2.45 -16.11 -3.03
C SER A 48 2.67 -14.89 -3.91
N ARG A 49 2.72 -15.08 -5.23
CA ARG A 49 2.91 -13.97 -6.15
C ARG A 49 1.70 -13.02 -6.17
N ILE A 50 0.49 -13.53 -6.01
CA ILE A 50 -0.69 -12.68 -5.96
C ILE A 50 -0.73 -11.91 -4.63
N LEU A 51 -0.38 -12.53 -3.50
CA LEU A 51 -0.22 -11.84 -2.22
C LEU A 51 0.88 -10.77 -2.28
N THR A 52 2.01 -11.04 -2.94
CA THR A 52 3.06 -10.03 -3.20
C THR A 52 2.49 -8.84 -3.97
N LYS A 53 1.71 -9.10 -5.02
CA LYS A 53 1.06 -8.03 -5.80
C LYS A 53 0.01 -7.27 -5.00
N ALA A 54 -0.71 -7.93 -4.09
CA ALA A 54 -1.65 -7.29 -3.19
C ALA A 54 -0.93 -6.40 -2.16
N LEU A 55 0.22 -6.83 -1.62
CA LEU A 55 1.07 -5.98 -0.78
C LEU A 55 1.58 -4.74 -1.53
N MET A 56 1.93 -4.88 -2.82
CA MET A 56 2.34 -3.76 -3.66
C MET A 56 1.22 -2.74 -3.93
N ALA A 57 -0.04 -3.11 -3.66
CA ALA A 57 -1.21 -2.27 -3.90
C ALA A 57 -1.63 -1.45 -2.67
N MET A 58 -0.92 -1.58 -1.55
CA MET A 58 -1.14 -0.79 -0.35
C MET A 58 -1.21 0.71 -0.68
N PRO A 59 -2.20 1.46 -0.14
CA PRO A 59 -3.08 1.15 0.98
C PRO A 59 -4.38 0.38 0.64
N SER A 60 -4.52 -0.23 -0.54
CA SER A 60 -5.75 -0.98 -0.87
C SER A 60 -5.98 -2.14 0.12
N MET A 61 -7.24 -2.55 0.26
CA MET A 61 -7.63 -3.69 1.12
C MET A 61 -7.40 -5.06 0.45
N ASP A 62 -6.75 -5.10 -0.71
CA ASP A 62 -6.65 -6.31 -1.53
C ASP A 62 -5.96 -7.42 -0.77
N PHE A 63 -4.89 -7.13 -0.03
CA PHE A 63 -4.15 -8.14 0.72
C PHE A 63 -5.05 -8.87 1.73
N SER A 64 -5.81 -8.11 2.52
CA SER A 64 -6.71 -8.67 3.52
C SER A 64 -7.80 -9.52 2.86
N LEU A 65 -8.39 -9.03 1.76
CA LEU A 65 -9.38 -9.78 0.98
C LEU A 65 -8.81 -11.10 0.44
N CYS A 66 -7.60 -11.07 -0.10
CA CYS A 66 -6.89 -12.25 -0.60
C CYS A 66 -6.64 -13.27 0.52
N MET A 67 -6.21 -12.81 1.70
CA MET A 67 -6.01 -13.66 2.87
C MET A 67 -7.31 -14.32 3.34
N TYR A 68 -8.45 -13.63 3.31
CA TYR A 68 -9.75 -14.23 3.67
C TYR A 68 -10.18 -15.39 2.77
N LEU A 69 -9.68 -15.46 1.53
CA LEU A 69 -9.95 -16.57 0.61
C LEU A 69 -9.11 -17.81 0.92
N ILE A 70 -8.01 -17.65 1.65
CA ILE A 70 -7.09 -18.74 2.00
C ILE A 70 -7.62 -19.46 3.24
N PRO A 71 -7.70 -20.81 3.25
CA PRO A 71 -8.11 -21.57 4.43
C PRO A 71 -7.26 -21.23 5.66
N GLU A 72 -7.91 -21.01 6.82
CA GLU A 72 -7.27 -20.61 8.08
C GLU A 72 -6.08 -21.50 8.48
N LYS A 73 -6.17 -22.81 8.21
CA LYS A 73 -5.08 -23.77 8.49
C LYS A 73 -3.81 -23.47 7.71
N LEU A 74 -3.93 -22.95 6.48
CA LEU A 74 -2.77 -22.58 5.65
C LEU A 74 -2.23 -21.21 6.02
N GLN A 75 -3.07 -20.30 6.55
CA GLN A 75 -2.63 -18.95 6.90
C GLN A 75 -1.53 -18.91 7.97
N ILE A 76 -1.49 -19.92 8.85
CA ILE A 76 -0.47 -20.06 9.90
C ILE A 76 0.79 -20.80 9.43
N GLU A 77 0.78 -21.33 8.21
CA GLU A 77 1.91 -22.04 7.60
C GLU A 77 2.71 -21.09 6.68
N GLU A 78 3.98 -21.41 6.44
CA GLU A 78 4.79 -20.70 5.45
C GLU A 78 4.29 -21.03 4.02
N PRO A 79 4.29 -20.07 3.09
CA PRO A 79 4.77 -18.68 3.21
C PRO A 79 3.72 -17.67 3.71
N PHE A 80 2.48 -18.09 3.97
CA PHE A 80 1.35 -17.19 4.27
C PHE A 80 1.52 -16.45 5.60
N PHE A 81 2.11 -17.11 6.59
CA PHE A 81 2.48 -16.47 7.85
C PHE A 81 3.43 -15.28 7.62
N THR A 82 4.49 -15.48 6.81
CA THR A 82 5.41 -14.40 6.43
C THR A 82 4.69 -13.24 5.75
N PHE A 83 3.77 -13.51 4.81
CA PHE A 83 3.00 -12.47 4.14
C PHE A 83 2.11 -11.68 5.13
N THR A 84 1.48 -12.38 6.07
CA THR A 84 0.64 -11.76 7.10
C THR A 84 1.45 -10.79 7.97
N GLU A 85 2.63 -11.23 8.42
CA GLU A 85 3.51 -10.40 9.24
C GLU A 85 4.06 -9.20 8.46
N LEU A 86 4.43 -9.38 7.19
CA LEU A 86 4.85 -8.28 6.32
C LEU A 86 3.74 -7.24 6.14
N SER A 87 2.49 -7.66 5.93
CA SER A 87 1.34 -6.75 5.86
C SER A 87 1.17 -5.97 7.17
N HIS A 88 1.24 -6.67 8.31
CA HIS A 88 1.12 -6.04 9.62
C HIS A 88 2.18 -4.96 9.87
N LEU A 89 3.43 -5.23 9.49
CA LEU A 89 4.53 -4.26 9.62
C LEU A 89 4.31 -3.03 8.73
N LEU A 90 3.74 -3.19 7.54
CA LEU A 90 3.37 -2.07 6.66
C LEU A 90 2.21 -1.25 7.24
N GLU A 91 1.16 -1.91 7.72
CA GLU A 91 -0.02 -1.25 8.34
C GLU A 91 0.35 -0.46 9.59
N THR A 92 1.31 -0.95 10.38
CA THR A 92 1.82 -0.28 11.58
C THR A 92 2.94 0.72 11.29
N ALA A 93 3.27 0.93 10.01
CA ALA A 93 4.36 1.79 9.53
C ALA A 93 5.75 1.46 10.13
N ASN A 94 5.96 0.20 10.51
CA ASN A 94 7.24 -0.30 11.02
C ASN A 94 8.14 -0.76 9.87
N PHE A 95 8.55 0.21 9.05
CA PHE A 95 9.31 -0.05 7.83
C PHE A 95 10.67 -0.69 8.07
N ARG A 96 11.35 -0.36 9.19
CA ARG A 96 12.66 -0.92 9.51
C ARG A 96 12.59 -2.45 9.67
N GLU A 97 11.64 -2.93 10.47
CA GLU A 97 11.45 -4.37 10.66
C GLU A 97 10.90 -5.03 9.41
N PHE A 98 10.02 -4.34 8.67
CA PHE A 98 9.55 -4.80 7.37
C PHE A 98 10.71 -5.10 6.42
N TRP A 99 11.65 -4.16 6.22
CA TRP A 99 12.77 -4.36 5.29
C TRP A 99 13.72 -5.46 5.76
N ALA A 100 13.93 -5.61 7.07
CA ALA A 100 14.71 -6.70 7.63
C ALA A 100 14.05 -8.08 7.35
N MET A 101 12.73 -8.17 7.46
CA MET A 101 11.97 -9.39 7.16
C MET A 101 11.91 -9.65 5.65
N ALA A 102 11.65 -8.63 4.83
CA ALA A 102 11.65 -8.73 3.38
C ALA A 102 13.00 -9.21 2.83
N MET A 103 14.11 -8.75 3.44
CA MET A 103 15.45 -9.22 3.09
C MET A 103 15.67 -10.72 3.35
N ARG A 104 15.01 -11.29 4.36
CA ARG A 104 15.08 -12.73 4.68
C ARG A 104 14.21 -13.57 3.75
N SER A 105 13.16 -12.96 3.19
CA SER A 105 12.14 -13.61 2.36
C SER A 105 12.22 -13.17 0.89
N ARG A 106 13.40 -12.77 0.41
CA ARG A 106 13.61 -12.27 -0.96
C ARG A 106 13.15 -13.23 -2.04
N ASP A 107 13.35 -14.53 -1.83
CA ASP A 107 12.94 -15.58 -2.78
C ASP A 107 11.42 -15.61 -3.02
N LEU A 108 10.62 -15.08 -2.09
CA LEU A 108 9.17 -14.96 -2.22
C LEU A 108 8.74 -13.62 -2.86
N LEU A 109 9.48 -12.55 -2.57
CA LEU A 109 9.08 -11.17 -2.89
C LEU A 109 9.68 -10.65 -4.20
N GLU A 110 10.97 -10.92 -4.46
CA GLU A 110 11.69 -10.43 -5.65
C GLU A 110 11.28 -11.16 -6.94
N VAL A 111 10.41 -12.17 -6.84
CA VAL A 111 9.80 -12.85 -8.00
C VAL A 111 8.91 -11.91 -8.80
N VAL A 112 8.35 -10.89 -8.15
CA VAL A 112 7.51 -9.89 -8.79
C VAL A 112 8.34 -8.62 -9.04
N PRO A 113 8.51 -8.19 -10.30
CA PRO A 113 9.26 -6.98 -10.61
C PRO A 113 8.57 -5.77 -9.96
N GLY A 114 9.37 -4.80 -9.51
CA GLY A 114 8.88 -3.52 -8.97
C GLY A 114 8.42 -3.55 -7.51
N PHE A 115 8.56 -4.66 -6.80
CA PHE A 115 8.14 -4.79 -5.40
C PHE A 115 8.70 -3.68 -4.50
N GLU A 116 10.03 -3.50 -4.50
CA GLU A 116 10.69 -2.50 -3.65
C GLU A 116 10.19 -1.07 -3.94
N GLN A 117 10.03 -0.73 -5.22
CA GLN A 117 9.51 0.59 -5.62
C GLN A 117 8.08 0.82 -5.11
N ALA A 118 7.20 -0.17 -5.23
CA ALA A 118 5.82 -0.04 -4.78
C ALA A 118 5.74 0.17 -3.26
N ILE A 119 6.56 -0.55 -2.49
CA ILE A 119 6.61 -0.35 -1.03
C ILE A 119 7.23 1.00 -0.66
N GLN A 120 8.26 1.46 -1.38
CA GLN A 120 8.81 2.81 -1.20
C GLN A 120 7.75 3.89 -1.46
N GLU A 121 6.97 3.76 -2.54
CA GLU A 121 5.86 4.66 -2.87
C GLU A 121 4.80 4.68 -1.77
N TYR A 122 4.45 3.51 -1.22
CA TYR A 122 3.55 3.41 -0.07
C TYR A 122 4.12 4.08 1.19
N ALA A 123 5.39 3.84 1.53
CA ALA A 123 6.03 4.47 2.68
C ALA A 123 6.05 6.00 2.57
N ILE A 124 6.36 6.51 1.38
CA ILE A 124 6.28 7.95 1.07
C ILE A 124 4.86 8.48 1.25
N HIS A 125 3.87 7.76 0.73
CA HIS A 125 2.47 8.12 0.88
C HIS A 125 2.07 8.23 2.35
N VAL A 126 2.34 7.21 3.16
CA VAL A 126 2.06 7.18 4.60
C VAL A 126 2.73 8.36 5.32
N LEU A 127 4.01 8.61 5.06
CA LEU A 127 4.72 9.75 5.67
C LEU A 127 4.13 11.09 5.24
N SER A 128 3.76 11.24 3.97
CA SER A 128 3.19 12.48 3.43
C SER A 128 1.85 12.89 4.05
N ILE A 129 1.02 11.92 4.42
CA ILE A 129 -0.29 12.17 5.03
C ILE A 129 -0.23 12.26 6.56
N THR A 130 0.79 11.69 7.20
CA THR A 130 0.90 11.63 8.68
C THR A 130 1.87 12.64 9.28
N CYS A 131 2.89 13.09 8.54
CA CYS A 131 4.01 13.86 9.08
C CYS A 131 4.26 15.14 8.30
N LYS A 132 4.38 16.29 8.97
CA LYS A 132 4.87 17.53 8.34
C LYS A 132 6.38 17.57 8.20
N ARG A 133 7.07 16.98 9.17
CA ARG A 133 8.54 17.01 9.27
C ARG A 133 9.02 15.64 9.68
N VAL A 134 9.95 15.08 8.91
CA VAL A 134 10.50 13.74 9.13
C VAL A 134 12.02 13.84 9.25
N PRO A 135 12.64 13.28 10.30
CA PRO A 135 14.08 13.20 10.37
C PRO A 135 14.64 12.40 9.20
N ARG A 136 15.75 12.89 8.61
CA ARG A 136 16.35 12.24 7.44
C ARG A 136 16.61 10.74 7.62
N HIS A 137 17.07 10.33 8.81
CA HIS A 137 17.35 8.91 9.11
C HIS A 137 16.08 8.06 9.14
N ILE A 138 14.95 8.59 9.64
CA ILE A 138 13.68 7.87 9.65
C ILE A 138 13.17 7.70 8.22
N LEU A 139 13.29 8.74 7.38
CA LEU A 139 12.95 8.64 5.97
C LEU A 139 13.84 7.59 5.27
N ALA A 140 15.14 7.61 5.51
CA ALA A 140 16.09 6.66 4.94
C ALA A 140 15.71 5.21 5.26
N GLU A 141 15.34 4.94 6.52
CA GLU A 141 14.86 3.64 6.97
C GLU A 141 13.51 3.27 6.33
N ALA A 142 12.61 4.24 6.16
CA ALA A 142 11.30 4.01 5.57
C ALA A 142 11.39 3.60 4.09
N VAL A 143 12.22 4.30 3.32
CA VAL A 143 12.42 4.00 1.89
C VAL A 143 13.53 2.96 1.63
N ASN A 144 14.27 2.54 2.66
CA ASN A 144 15.42 1.64 2.53
C ASN A 144 16.50 2.17 1.56
N ILE A 145 16.77 3.48 1.61
CA ILE A 145 17.79 4.13 0.76
C ILE A 145 18.72 4.95 1.65
N ASP A 146 20.02 4.70 1.53
CA ASP A 146 21.06 5.37 2.31
C ASP A 146 22.10 6.11 1.46
N GLY A 147 22.87 6.98 2.13
CA GLY A 147 24.05 7.62 1.57
C GLY A 147 23.76 8.54 0.36
N PRO A 148 24.64 8.56 -0.66
CA PRO A 148 24.49 9.43 -1.84
C PRO A 148 23.23 9.16 -2.67
N SER A 149 22.67 7.95 -2.58
CA SER A 149 21.42 7.60 -3.27
C SER A 149 20.24 8.32 -2.63
N LEU A 150 20.26 8.50 -1.31
CA LEU A 150 19.24 9.25 -0.58
C LEU A 150 19.28 10.74 -0.95
N ASP A 151 20.48 11.32 -1.14
CA ASP A 151 20.61 12.71 -1.59
C ASP A 151 19.97 12.93 -2.97
N LYS A 152 20.21 12.00 -3.90
CA LYS A 152 19.58 12.03 -5.23
C LYS A 152 18.07 11.86 -5.14
N PHE A 153 17.60 10.95 -4.30
CA PHE A 153 16.19 10.72 -4.06
C PHE A 153 15.50 11.98 -3.53
N LEU A 154 16.07 12.60 -2.49
CA LEU A 154 15.56 13.86 -1.92
C LEU A 154 15.54 14.99 -2.95
N ALA A 155 16.60 15.16 -3.75
CA ALA A 155 16.64 16.17 -4.80
C ALA A 155 15.50 15.99 -5.83
N MET A 156 15.21 14.74 -6.22
CA MET A 156 14.08 14.43 -7.09
C MET A 156 12.74 14.74 -6.43
N GLN A 157 12.57 14.41 -5.15
CA GLN A 157 11.33 14.68 -4.42
C GLN A 157 11.11 16.18 -4.19
N CYS A 158 12.16 16.95 -3.92
CA CYS A 158 12.08 18.41 -3.86
C CYS A 158 11.57 18.99 -5.19
N GLN A 159 12.06 18.49 -6.33
CA GLN A 159 11.66 18.96 -7.65
C GLN A 159 10.23 18.56 -8.04
N LYS A 160 9.80 17.33 -7.71
CA LYS A 160 8.52 16.77 -8.16
C LYS A 160 7.38 17.03 -7.19
N CYS A 161 7.67 16.95 -5.89
CA CYS A 161 6.67 16.89 -4.82
C CYS A 161 6.77 18.08 -3.87
N GLY A 162 7.66 19.05 -4.10
CA GLY A 162 7.75 20.26 -3.28
C GLY A 162 8.27 20.02 -1.86
N TRP A 163 9.06 18.97 -1.65
CA TRP A 163 9.71 18.71 -0.36
C TRP A 163 10.81 19.74 -0.11
N GLU A 164 11.06 20.05 1.16
CA GLU A 164 12.16 20.92 1.57
C GLU A 164 13.09 20.20 2.54
N VAL A 165 14.39 20.46 2.46
CA VAL A 165 15.37 19.87 3.39
C VAL A 165 15.97 20.99 4.24
N GLU A 166 15.68 20.94 5.53
CA GLU A 166 16.16 21.89 6.50
C GLU A 166 17.27 21.28 7.34
N THR A 167 18.34 22.03 7.57
CA THR A 167 19.38 21.63 8.52
C THR A 167 19.10 22.27 9.87
N ILE A 168 18.75 21.45 10.86
CA ILE A 168 18.59 21.89 12.25
C ILE A 168 19.99 22.02 12.90
N SER A 169 20.09 22.89 13.90
CA SER A 169 21.28 23.05 14.76
C SER A 169 21.88 21.68 15.11
N GLU A 170 23.22 21.58 15.02
CA GLU A 170 24.03 20.34 15.16
C GLU A 170 24.12 19.44 13.91
N GLY A 171 23.78 19.94 12.71
CA GLY A 171 24.01 19.20 11.46
C GLY A 171 23.00 18.07 11.20
N ARG A 172 21.93 18.00 12.00
CA ARG A 172 20.81 17.07 11.79
C ARG A 172 19.89 17.61 10.70
N GLN A 173 19.60 16.79 9.70
CA GLN A 173 18.72 17.16 8.59
C GLN A 173 17.28 16.70 8.85
N MET A 174 16.33 17.59 8.62
CA MET A 174 14.90 17.33 8.61
C MET A 174 14.35 17.53 7.21
N VAL A 175 13.44 16.65 6.80
CA VAL A 175 12.70 16.75 5.56
C VAL A 175 11.32 17.30 5.89
N VAL A 176 10.96 18.43 5.31
CA VAL A 176 9.65 19.06 5.42
C VAL A 176 8.80 18.60 4.23
N LEU A 177 7.66 18.01 4.56
CA LEU A 177 6.68 17.50 3.61
C LEU A 177 5.61 18.57 3.35
N PRO A 178 5.06 18.68 2.13
CA PRO A 178 4.01 19.63 1.82
C PRO A 178 2.76 19.41 2.68
N ASP A 179 2.08 20.50 3.01
CA ASP A 179 0.80 20.45 3.68
C ASP A 179 -0.27 19.86 2.75
N ASN A 180 -1.06 18.92 3.27
CA ASN A 180 -2.27 18.39 2.64
C ASN A 180 -3.43 18.38 3.66
N GLU A 181 -4.63 17.95 3.22
CA GLU A 181 -5.85 17.95 4.04
C GLU A 181 -5.79 16.99 5.25
N ASP A 182 -4.84 16.05 5.26
CA ASP A 182 -4.69 15.03 6.30
C ASP A 182 -3.56 15.37 7.28
N ASN A 183 -2.50 16.00 6.79
CA ASN A 183 -1.30 16.39 7.54
C ASN A 183 -1.42 17.79 8.18
N ASN A 184 -2.43 18.58 7.81
CA ASN A 184 -2.68 19.88 8.42
C ASN A 184 -3.58 19.74 9.67
N PRO A 185 -3.12 20.12 10.88
CA PRO A 185 -3.89 20.00 12.12
C PRO A 185 -5.06 21.00 12.23
N SER A 186 -5.41 21.67 11.13
CA SER A 186 -6.56 22.56 11.07
C SER A 186 -7.82 21.79 11.42
N LEU A 187 -8.61 22.33 12.37
CA LEU A 187 -9.90 21.77 12.73
C LEU A 187 -10.74 21.62 11.46
N ARG A 188 -11.03 20.37 11.06
CA ARG A 188 -12.10 20.10 10.10
C ARG A 188 -13.36 20.65 10.75
N LYS A 189 -13.82 21.81 10.29
CA LYS A 189 -15.20 22.22 10.51
C LYS A 189 -16.00 21.16 9.78
N VAL A 190 -16.38 20.10 10.50
CA VAL A 190 -17.53 19.30 10.12
C VAL A 190 -18.58 20.36 9.84
N GLN A 191 -18.96 20.54 8.57
CA GLN A 191 -20.27 21.10 8.31
C GLN A 191 -21.16 20.09 8.99
N SER A 192 -21.48 20.35 10.25
CA SER A 192 -22.48 19.59 10.93
C SER A 192 -23.64 19.61 9.95
N ASP A 193 -24.19 18.43 9.66
CA ASP A 193 -25.58 18.30 9.23
C ASP A 193 -26.52 18.81 10.35
N SER A 194 -26.12 19.88 11.07
CA SER A 194 -26.96 20.73 11.85
C SER A 194 -27.82 21.47 10.83
N ILE A 195 -28.91 20.82 10.46
CA ILE A 195 -30.05 21.48 9.87
C ILE A 195 -30.32 22.68 10.77
N SER A 196 -30.24 23.89 10.21
CA SER A 196 -30.45 25.10 10.98
C SER A 196 -31.88 25.08 11.51
N LEU A 197 -32.12 25.62 12.70
CA LEU A 197 -33.48 25.79 13.23
C LEU A 197 -34.40 26.52 12.24
N ARG A 198 -33.82 27.35 11.36
CA ARG A 198 -34.52 28.08 10.30
C ARG A 198 -34.98 27.16 9.15
N GLU A 199 -34.25 26.09 8.85
CA GLU A 199 -34.64 25.06 7.89
C GLU A 199 -35.69 24.12 8.48
N VAL A 200 -35.55 23.73 9.76
CA VAL A 200 -36.58 22.97 10.49
C VAL A 200 -37.88 23.78 10.59
N ALA A 201 -37.79 25.10 10.85
CA ALA A 201 -38.94 26.00 10.95
C ALA A 201 -39.81 26.00 9.68
N ARG A 202 -39.22 25.77 8.50
CA ARG A 202 -39.94 25.75 7.21
C ARG A 202 -40.77 24.49 7.00
N LEU A 203 -40.55 23.43 7.78
CA LEU A 203 -41.28 22.17 7.67
C LEU A 203 -42.57 22.15 8.51
N PHE A 204 -42.69 23.00 9.54
CA PHE A 204 -43.88 23.05 10.41
C PHE A 204 -45.21 23.31 9.68
N PRO A 205 -45.30 24.18 8.64
CA PRO A 205 -46.55 24.40 7.91
C PRO A 205 -47.03 23.19 7.11
N VAL A 206 -46.16 22.21 6.83
CA VAL A 206 -46.46 21.03 6.03
C VAL A 206 -46.88 19.84 6.91
N MET A 207 -46.58 19.89 8.22
CA MET A 207 -46.91 18.85 9.21
C MET A 207 -48.18 19.17 10.02
N SER A 208 -48.96 20.17 9.59
CA SER A 208 -50.27 20.55 10.15
C SER A 208 -51.38 20.05 9.23
#